data_AF-A0A9W7DV71-F1
#
_entry.id   AF-A0A9W7DV71-F1
#
_cell.length_a   1.000
_cell.length_b   1.000
_cell.length_c   1.000
_cell.angle_alpha   90.00
_cell.angle_beta   90.00
_cell.angle_gamma   90.00
#
_symmetry.space_group_name_H-M   'P 1'
#
loop_
_entity.id
_entity.type
_entity.pdbx_description
1 polymer ?
#
loop_
_entity_poly.entity_id
_entity_poly.type
_entity_poly.pdbx_seq_one_letter_code
_entity_poly.pdbx_strand_id
1 'polypeptide(L)'
;EYGYCDRRSGTCFCSVGYEGYDCGSCSPSHIRFGGLCYPKIYCPSDCSGSGTCDYLTGTCSCLPHRTGPDCAVSLCTSWSPLCTACGPSGCLACGEGYFADPGSPAGYQCRSCKSHDPRCRHCDANGCLECADPLLTSVRRSGARPVDPHLPQDELDRELSSGGPFGTQRADSFDEAEPFRLVDGGGTDLDGAAVRCDQGYDNTEAWNCTGETISHKVCGHAGTFSFGSPEYVTEESGGTVRITVRRTGGG
;
A
#
# COMPACT_ATOMS: atom_id res chain seq x y z
N GLU A 1 42.92 -43.20 -1.02
CA GLU A 1 42.26 -44.39 -1.60
C GLU A 1 40.77 -44.28 -1.31
N TYR A 2 39.91 -44.31 -2.33
CA TYR A 2 38.47 -44.00 -2.21
C TYR A 2 37.66 -45.15 -1.58
N GLY A 3 38.25 -46.34 -1.52
CA GLY A 3 37.68 -47.57 -1.01
C GLY A 3 38.50 -48.75 -1.54
N TYR A 4 38.02 -49.97 -1.32
CA TYR A 4 38.58 -51.17 -1.94
C TYR A 4 37.48 -51.95 -2.67
N CYS A 5 37.84 -52.56 -3.81
CA CYS A 5 36.91 -53.38 -4.59
C CYS A 5 37.37 -54.83 -4.61
N ASP A 6 36.51 -55.74 -4.14
CA ASP A 6 36.76 -57.16 -4.24
C ASP A 6 36.48 -57.64 -5.67
N ARG A 7 37.55 -58.04 -6.37
CA ARG A 7 37.49 -58.49 -7.76
C ARG A 7 36.73 -59.80 -7.96
N ARG A 8 36.53 -60.62 -6.90
CA ARG A 8 35.79 -61.89 -7.02
C ARG A 8 34.28 -61.68 -7.01
N SER A 9 33.80 -60.77 -6.17
CA SER A 9 32.37 -60.46 -6.03
C SER A 9 31.92 -59.29 -6.89
N GLY A 10 32.85 -58.47 -7.41
CA GLY A 10 32.55 -57.23 -8.11
C GLY A 10 32.00 -56.13 -7.18
N THR A 11 32.06 -56.35 -5.86
CA THR A 11 31.52 -55.42 -4.86
C THR A 11 32.61 -54.48 -4.37
N CYS A 12 32.32 -53.19 -4.33
CA CYS A 12 33.20 -52.16 -3.77
C CYS A 12 32.73 -51.74 -2.38
N PHE A 13 33.69 -51.60 -1.46
CA PHE A 13 33.50 -51.14 -0.11
C PHE A 13 34.17 -49.77 0.04
N CYS A 14 33.33 -48.75 0.18
CA CYS A 14 33.78 -47.36 0.14
C CYS A 14 34.30 -46.88 1.49
N SER A 15 35.34 -46.04 1.43
CA SER A 15 35.87 -45.34 2.60
C SER A 15 34.84 -44.32 3.12
N VAL A 16 35.00 -43.87 4.38
CA VAL A 16 34.10 -42.86 4.97
C VAL A 16 33.99 -41.64 4.06
N GLY A 17 32.74 -41.28 3.73
CA GLY A 17 32.44 -40.13 2.89
C GLY A 17 32.27 -40.43 1.40
N TYR A 18 32.57 -41.65 0.95
CA TYR A 18 32.41 -42.10 -0.43
C TYR A 18 31.26 -43.08 -0.57
N GLU A 19 30.58 -43.06 -1.71
CA GLU A 19 29.48 -43.96 -2.05
C GLU A 19 29.45 -44.26 -3.56
N GLY A 20 28.51 -45.13 -3.96
CA GLY A 20 28.35 -45.57 -5.34
C GLY A 20 29.03 -46.90 -5.63
N TYR A 21 28.78 -47.43 -6.82
CA TYR A 21 29.26 -48.75 -7.23
C TYR A 21 30.79 -48.83 -7.32
N ASP A 22 31.45 -47.72 -7.61
CA ASP A 22 32.90 -47.59 -7.78
C ASP A 22 33.55 -46.71 -6.69
N CYS A 23 32.79 -46.32 -5.65
CA CYS A 23 33.20 -45.32 -4.66
C CYS A 23 33.61 -43.97 -5.28
N GLY A 24 33.14 -43.69 -6.50
CA GLY A 24 33.44 -42.50 -7.27
C GLY A 24 32.60 -41.29 -6.86
N SER A 25 31.54 -41.46 -6.07
CA SER A 25 30.64 -40.40 -5.60
C SER A 25 30.86 -40.08 -4.12
N CYS A 26 30.49 -38.86 -3.70
CA CYS A 26 30.51 -38.51 -2.28
C CYS A 26 29.16 -38.82 -1.64
N SER A 27 29.18 -39.38 -0.44
CA SER A 27 27.98 -39.61 0.37
C SER A 27 27.21 -38.31 0.64
N PRO A 28 25.91 -38.35 0.98
CA PRO A 28 25.10 -37.15 1.25
C PRO A 28 25.64 -36.25 2.35
N SER A 29 26.44 -36.78 3.27
CA SER A 29 27.10 -36.03 4.35
C SER A 29 28.42 -35.38 3.94
N HIS A 30 28.89 -35.59 2.71
CA HIS A 30 30.18 -35.10 2.20
C HIS A 30 30.03 -34.30 0.90
N ILE A 31 30.95 -33.37 0.66
CA ILE A 31 31.01 -32.56 -0.56
C ILE A 31 32.30 -32.85 -1.32
N ARG A 32 32.22 -32.85 -2.65
CA ARG A 32 33.37 -33.03 -3.53
C ARG A 32 34.14 -31.73 -3.70
N PHE A 33 35.40 -31.70 -3.28
CA PHE A 33 36.30 -30.57 -3.49
C PHE A 33 37.71 -31.07 -3.79
N GLY A 34 38.32 -30.57 -4.87
CA GLY A 34 39.66 -31.00 -5.27
C GLY A 34 39.79 -32.51 -5.55
N GLY A 35 38.71 -33.18 -5.97
CA GLY A 35 38.70 -34.62 -6.25
C GLY A 35 38.55 -35.54 -5.02
N LEU A 36 38.49 -34.98 -3.82
CA LEU A 36 38.27 -35.71 -2.57
C LEU A 36 36.89 -35.36 -1.98
N CYS A 37 36.35 -36.27 -1.16
CA CYS A 37 35.12 -36.04 -0.41
C CYS A 37 35.46 -35.55 1.01
N TYR A 38 35.03 -34.34 1.33
CA TYR A 38 35.19 -33.73 2.66
C TYR A 38 33.86 -33.74 3.42
N PRO A 39 33.86 -33.91 4.75
CA PRO A 39 32.65 -33.81 5.55
C PRO A 39 31.99 -32.44 5.36
N LYS A 40 30.68 -32.41 5.13
CA LYS A 40 29.92 -31.14 5.04
C LYS A 40 29.91 -30.45 6.40
N ILE A 41 30.24 -29.17 6.40
CA ILE A 41 29.95 -28.29 7.52
C ILE A 41 28.52 -27.77 7.33
N TYR A 42 27.60 -28.14 8.22
CA TYR A 42 26.22 -27.69 8.13
C TYR A 42 26.11 -26.21 8.46
N CYS A 43 25.37 -25.49 7.61
CA CYS A 43 25.06 -24.10 7.89
C CYS A 43 24.04 -23.95 9.03
N PRO A 44 24.10 -22.84 9.79
CA PRO A 44 23.10 -22.52 10.79
C PRO A 44 21.69 -22.51 10.18
N SER A 45 20.78 -23.31 10.76
CA SER A 45 19.37 -23.42 10.34
C SER A 45 19.15 -23.62 8.83
N ASP A 46 20.11 -24.24 8.12
CA ASP A 46 20.08 -24.37 6.66
C ASP A 46 19.82 -23.04 5.93
N CYS A 47 20.45 -21.97 6.41
CA CYS A 47 20.27 -20.60 5.92
C CYS A 47 18.80 -20.14 5.91
N SER A 48 17.97 -20.72 6.79
CA SER A 48 16.53 -20.44 6.92
C SER A 48 15.76 -20.52 5.59
N GLY A 49 16.23 -21.35 4.65
CA GLY A 49 15.69 -21.43 3.28
C GLY A 49 15.79 -20.15 2.47
N SER A 50 16.58 -19.18 2.95
CA SER A 50 16.63 -17.79 2.48
C SER A 50 18.03 -17.38 1.98
N GLY A 51 18.84 -18.38 1.61
CA GLY A 51 20.20 -18.22 1.11
C GLY A 51 20.79 -19.55 0.63
N THR A 52 22.02 -19.49 0.15
CA THR A 52 22.79 -20.67 -0.30
C THR A 52 23.89 -20.99 0.71
N CYS A 53 23.94 -22.23 1.19
CA CYS A 53 24.97 -22.70 2.12
C CYS A 53 26.26 -23.09 1.38
N ASP A 54 27.39 -22.55 1.82
CA ASP A 54 28.71 -23.09 1.47
C ASP A 54 29.11 -24.18 2.49
N TYR A 55 28.98 -25.44 2.08
CA TYR A 55 29.26 -26.59 2.92
C TYR A 55 30.75 -26.83 3.23
N LEU A 56 31.68 -26.08 2.61
CA LEU A 56 33.11 -26.13 2.94
C LEU A 56 33.45 -25.25 4.14
N THR A 57 32.76 -24.11 4.27
CA THR A 57 33.01 -23.12 5.32
C THR A 57 31.92 -23.12 6.40
N GLY A 58 30.74 -23.64 6.08
CA GLY A 58 29.54 -23.55 6.92
C GLY A 58 28.90 -22.16 6.91
N THR A 59 29.21 -21.31 5.91
CA THR A 59 28.70 -19.94 5.83
C THR A 59 27.52 -19.82 4.86
N CYS A 60 26.54 -18.97 5.21
CA CYS A 60 25.38 -18.70 4.39
C CYS A 60 25.58 -17.47 3.52
N SER A 61 25.32 -17.60 2.21
CA SER A 61 25.17 -16.47 1.28
C SER A 61 23.69 -16.11 1.16
N CYS A 62 23.26 -15.05 1.84
CA CYS A 62 21.85 -14.65 1.93
C CYS A 62 21.32 -14.00 0.64
N LEU A 63 20.01 -14.12 0.43
CA LEU A 63 19.31 -13.37 -0.61
C LEU A 63 19.35 -11.85 -0.33
N PRO A 64 19.17 -10.98 -1.35
CA PRO A 64 19.35 -9.53 -1.22
C PRO A 64 18.50 -8.82 -0.15
N HIS A 65 17.39 -9.44 0.28
CA HIS A 65 16.45 -8.91 1.27
C HIS A 65 16.62 -9.56 2.66
N ARG A 66 17.71 -10.31 2.88
CA ARG A 66 17.96 -11.11 4.10
C ARG A 66 19.37 -10.86 4.62
N THR A 67 19.54 -11.00 5.93
CA THR A 67 20.82 -10.80 6.61
C THR A 67 20.94 -11.70 7.83
N GLY A 68 22.12 -11.69 8.46
CA GLY A 68 22.46 -12.54 9.59
C GLY A 68 23.19 -13.82 9.19
N PRO A 69 23.72 -14.56 10.18
CA PRO A 69 24.52 -15.77 9.95
C PRO A 69 23.73 -16.94 9.34
N ASP A 70 22.41 -16.95 9.53
CA ASP A 70 21.47 -17.96 9.05
C ASP A 70 20.41 -17.38 8.10
N CYS A 71 20.60 -16.15 7.62
CA CYS A 71 19.66 -15.43 6.75
C CYS A 71 18.23 -15.29 7.29
N ALA A 72 18.00 -15.43 8.60
CA ALA A 72 16.66 -15.33 9.17
C ALA A 72 16.13 -13.89 9.19
N VAL A 73 17.02 -12.91 9.33
CA VAL A 73 16.64 -11.50 9.56
C VAL A 73 16.29 -10.82 8.24
N SER A 74 15.15 -10.14 8.19
CA SER A 74 14.77 -9.31 7.04
C SER A 74 15.62 -8.04 7.01
N LEU A 75 16.22 -7.72 5.86
CA LEU A 75 16.90 -6.44 5.64
C LEU A 75 15.89 -5.28 5.57
N CYS A 76 14.61 -5.55 5.28
CA CYS A 76 13.64 -4.49 5.05
C CYS A 76 13.37 -3.70 6.33
N THR A 77 13.41 -4.35 7.49
CA THR A 77 13.24 -3.69 8.80
C THR A 77 14.35 -2.72 9.14
N SER A 78 15.57 -2.85 8.58
CA SER A 78 16.62 -1.83 8.78
C SER A 78 16.38 -0.57 7.94
N TRP A 79 15.61 -0.67 6.85
CA TRP A 79 15.28 0.46 6.00
C TRP A 79 14.03 1.20 6.46
N SER A 80 13.00 0.47 6.88
CA SER A 80 11.82 1.00 7.58
C SER A 80 10.97 -0.17 8.09
N PRO A 81 10.32 -0.07 9.25
CA PRO A 81 9.34 -1.07 9.68
C PRO A 81 8.16 -1.23 8.71
N LEU A 82 7.91 -0.22 7.86
CA LEU A 82 6.82 -0.20 6.88
C LEU A 82 7.25 -0.69 5.49
N CYS A 83 8.51 -1.09 5.34
CA CYS A 83 9.05 -1.57 4.08
C CYS A 83 8.59 -3.00 3.80
N THR A 84 7.87 -3.21 2.70
CA THR A 84 7.35 -4.52 2.28
C THR A 84 8.30 -5.23 1.32
N ALA A 85 9.07 -4.46 0.53
CA ALA A 85 10.11 -4.99 -0.35
C ALA A 85 11.35 -4.09 -0.31
N CYS A 86 12.54 -4.71 -0.21
CA CYS A 86 13.81 -3.99 -0.12
C CYS A 86 14.90 -4.65 -0.97
N GLY A 87 15.84 -3.83 -1.40
CA GLY A 87 17.10 -4.25 -1.99
C GLY A 87 18.28 -3.96 -1.07
N PRO A 88 19.52 -4.22 -1.54
CA PRO A 88 20.73 -3.94 -0.79
C PRO A 88 20.99 -2.45 -0.58
N SER A 89 20.38 -1.58 -1.41
CA SER A 89 20.58 -0.13 -1.40
C SER A 89 19.42 0.67 -0.77
N GLY A 90 18.31 0.02 -0.42
CA GLY A 90 17.15 0.72 0.14
C GLY A 90 15.83 -0.04 0.03
N CYS A 91 14.78 0.57 0.57
CA CYS A 91 13.41 0.13 0.42
C CYS A 91 12.92 0.40 -1.01
N LEU A 92 12.32 -0.61 -1.63
CA LEU A 92 11.78 -0.57 -2.99
C LEU A 92 10.26 -0.35 -2.98
N ALA A 93 9.57 -0.89 -1.98
CA ALA A 93 8.13 -0.72 -1.81
C ALA A 93 7.75 -0.67 -0.33
N CYS A 94 6.77 0.17 -0.02
CA CYS A 94 6.22 0.36 1.32
C CYS A 94 4.80 -0.20 1.38
N GLY A 95 4.25 -0.33 2.60
CA GLY A 95 2.84 -0.66 2.79
C GLY A 95 1.89 0.40 2.21
N GLU A 96 0.61 0.07 2.07
CA GLU A 96 -0.41 1.01 1.56
C GLU A 96 -0.41 2.33 2.34
N GLY A 97 -0.61 3.46 1.64
CA GLY A 97 -0.54 4.80 2.21
C GLY A 97 0.88 5.35 2.43
N TYR A 98 1.92 4.61 1.99
CA TYR A 98 3.31 5.04 2.06
C TYR A 98 4.03 4.84 0.72
N PHE A 99 4.99 5.71 0.42
CA PHE A 99 5.87 5.59 -0.73
C PHE A 99 7.34 5.47 -0.30
N ALA A 100 8.14 4.81 -1.14
CA ALA A 100 9.57 4.69 -0.93
C ALA A 100 10.28 5.99 -1.34
N ASP A 101 10.99 6.61 -0.41
CA ASP A 101 11.85 7.78 -0.61
C ASP A 101 13.32 7.37 -0.42
N PRO A 102 14.07 7.11 -1.51
CA PRO A 102 15.47 6.71 -1.44
C PRO A 102 16.39 7.81 -0.87
N GLY A 103 15.96 9.07 -0.88
CA GLY A 103 16.72 10.19 -0.32
C GLY A 103 16.67 10.26 1.20
N SER A 104 15.72 9.55 1.82
CA SER A 104 15.55 9.53 3.27
C SER A 104 16.52 8.56 3.97
N PRO A 105 16.96 8.87 5.21
CA PRO A 105 17.87 8.01 5.96
C PRO A 105 17.25 6.64 6.29
N ALA A 106 18.10 5.63 6.48
CA ALA A 106 17.67 4.31 6.90
C ALA A 106 16.86 4.38 8.20
N GLY A 107 15.72 3.70 8.22
CA GLY A 107 14.67 3.79 9.24
C GLY A 107 13.44 4.59 8.77
N TYR A 108 13.62 5.56 7.86
CA TYR A 108 12.58 6.51 7.44
C TYR A 108 12.33 6.53 5.93
N GLN A 109 12.78 5.51 5.21
CA GLN A 109 12.61 5.44 3.74
C GLN A 109 11.16 5.26 3.29
N CYS A 110 10.24 4.90 4.18
CA CYS A 110 8.81 4.90 3.86
C CYS A 110 8.15 6.16 4.39
N ARG A 111 7.78 7.06 3.48
CA ARG A 111 7.09 8.32 3.80
C ARG A 111 5.60 8.19 3.55
N SER A 112 4.80 8.85 4.40
CA SER A 112 3.35 8.81 4.31
C SER A 112 2.86 9.61 3.11
N CYS A 113 1.93 9.04 2.34
CA CYS A 113 1.23 9.74 1.27
C CYS A 113 0.45 10.96 1.77
N LYS A 114 0.15 11.01 3.08
CA LYS A 114 -0.49 12.16 3.73
C LYS A 114 0.34 13.44 3.68
N SER A 115 1.65 13.36 3.42
CA SER A 115 2.43 14.58 3.20
C SER A 115 2.10 15.30 1.90
N HIS A 116 1.41 14.63 0.96
CA HIS A 116 0.88 15.25 -0.26
C HIS A 116 -0.56 15.68 -0.09
N ASP A 117 -1.41 14.77 0.38
CA ASP A 117 -2.83 15.02 0.69
C ASP A 117 -3.31 14.02 1.76
N PRO A 118 -4.04 14.44 2.82
CA PRO A 118 -4.55 13.56 3.87
C PRO A 118 -5.37 12.36 3.38
N ARG A 119 -6.02 12.48 2.21
CA ARG A 119 -6.83 11.46 1.55
C ARG A 119 -6.04 10.62 0.57
N CYS A 120 -4.73 10.85 0.43
CA CYS A 120 -3.93 10.11 -0.53
C CYS A 120 -3.72 8.64 -0.11
N ARG A 121 -4.23 7.71 -0.90
CA ARG A 121 -4.10 6.26 -0.69
C ARG A 121 -2.83 5.71 -1.35
N HIS A 122 -2.57 6.15 -2.57
CA HIS A 122 -1.39 5.77 -3.35
C HIS A 122 -0.67 7.01 -3.84
N CYS A 123 0.65 7.05 -3.66
CA CYS A 123 1.48 8.18 -4.03
C CYS A 123 2.88 7.72 -4.44
N ASP A 124 3.60 8.62 -5.10
CA ASP A 124 5.03 8.53 -5.31
C ASP A 124 5.74 9.75 -4.69
N ALA A 125 7.04 9.91 -4.97
CA ALA A 125 7.80 11.06 -4.47
C ALA A 125 7.34 12.41 -5.04
N ASN A 126 6.62 12.42 -6.16
CA ASN A 126 6.18 13.63 -6.84
C ASN A 126 4.80 14.08 -6.38
N GLY A 127 3.91 13.15 -6.04
CA GLY A 127 2.57 13.50 -5.61
C GLY A 127 1.66 12.32 -5.30
N CYS A 128 0.42 12.66 -4.98
CA CYS A 128 -0.64 11.67 -4.89
C CYS A 128 -0.97 11.14 -6.29
N LEU A 129 -1.11 9.83 -6.41
CA LEU A 129 -1.52 9.11 -7.63
C LEU A 129 -2.98 8.63 -7.54
N GLU A 130 -3.41 8.29 -6.34
CA GLU A 130 -4.77 7.84 -6.05
C GLU A 130 -5.14 8.32 -4.64
N CYS A 131 -6.26 9.02 -4.51
CA CYS A 131 -6.86 9.34 -3.23
C CYS A 131 -7.67 8.15 -2.68
N ALA A 132 -8.36 8.32 -1.57
CA ALA A 132 -9.44 7.45 -1.13
C ALA A 132 -10.39 8.33 -0.35
N ASP A 133 -11.68 8.08 -0.49
CA ASP A 133 -12.64 8.70 0.42
C ASP A 133 -12.42 8.10 1.82
N PRO A 134 -12.08 8.92 2.83
CA PRO A 134 -12.05 8.47 4.20
C PRO A 134 -13.40 7.86 4.59
N LEU A 135 -14.56 8.32 4.10
CA LEU A 135 -15.84 7.72 4.49
C LEU A 135 -16.08 6.31 3.92
N LEU A 136 -15.52 5.99 2.75
CA LEU A 136 -15.48 4.60 2.24
C LEU A 136 -14.58 3.70 3.09
N THR A 137 -13.63 4.28 3.82
CA THR A 137 -12.61 3.56 4.59
C THR A 137 -12.70 3.76 6.11
N SER A 138 -13.60 4.61 6.63
CA SER A 138 -13.43 5.15 7.99
C SER A 138 -14.70 5.31 8.86
N VAL A 139 -14.41 5.06 10.15
CA VAL A 139 -14.97 5.55 11.40
C VAL A 139 -16.42 5.37 11.81
N ARG A 140 -17.42 5.20 10.93
CA ARG A 140 -18.78 4.87 11.43
C ARG A 140 -18.97 3.39 11.75
N ARG A 141 -18.08 2.51 11.28
CA ARG A 141 -17.94 1.14 11.80
C ARG A 141 -17.15 1.18 13.12
N SER A 142 -17.86 1.46 14.21
CA SER A 142 -17.47 1.12 15.60
C SER A 142 -16.47 2.05 16.33
N GLY A 143 -16.29 3.30 15.88
CA GLY A 143 -15.50 4.31 16.60
C GLY A 143 -14.07 4.47 16.11
N ALA A 144 -13.48 5.65 16.39
CA ALA A 144 -12.11 5.97 16.02
C ALA A 144 -11.12 5.08 16.78
N ARG A 145 -10.25 4.39 16.04
CA ARG A 145 -9.13 3.65 16.62
C ARG A 145 -8.05 4.64 17.05
N PRO A 146 -7.21 4.31 18.06
CA PRO A 146 -6.07 5.15 18.45
C PRO A 146 -5.05 5.42 17.32
N VAL A 147 -5.07 4.61 16.26
CA VAL A 147 -4.21 4.76 15.06
C VAL A 147 -4.86 5.60 13.97
N ASP A 148 -6.17 5.86 14.06
CA ASP A 148 -6.86 6.63 13.03
C ASP A 148 -6.41 8.11 13.12
N PRO A 149 -6.07 8.73 11.99
CA PRO A 149 -5.63 10.12 11.96
C PRO A 149 -6.77 11.07 12.37
N HIS A 150 -6.40 12.24 12.89
CA HIS A 150 -7.35 13.34 13.01
C HIS A 150 -7.89 13.72 11.63
N LEU A 151 -9.21 13.75 11.51
CA LEU A 151 -9.90 14.21 10.29
C LEU A 151 -9.76 15.73 10.18
N PRO A 152 -9.58 16.26 8.96
CA PRO A 152 -9.62 17.70 8.74
C PRO A 152 -11.05 18.24 8.89
N GLN A 153 -11.20 19.54 9.12
CA GLN A 153 -12.48 20.16 9.51
C GLN A 153 -13.57 19.96 8.46
N ASP A 154 -13.21 20.02 7.18
CA ASP A 154 -14.07 19.75 6.03
C ASP A 154 -14.68 18.34 6.04
N GLU A 155 -14.02 17.34 6.63
CA GLU A 155 -14.56 15.99 6.80
C GLU A 155 -15.43 15.85 8.06
N LEU A 156 -15.23 16.70 9.08
CA LEU A 156 -16.07 16.75 10.27
C LEU A 156 -17.41 17.43 9.98
N ASP A 157 -17.37 18.48 9.17
CA ASP A 157 -18.53 19.28 8.77
C ASP A 157 -19.23 18.73 7.52
N ARG A 158 -18.68 17.66 6.92
CA ARG A 158 -19.25 16.98 5.76
C ARG A 158 -20.59 16.35 6.11
N GLU A 159 -21.66 17.03 5.75
CA GLU A 159 -23.01 16.47 5.79
C GLU A 159 -23.21 15.52 4.60
N LEU A 160 -23.25 14.22 4.87
CA LEU A 160 -23.78 13.25 3.89
C LEU A 160 -25.22 13.63 3.55
N SER A 161 -25.59 13.64 2.27
CA SER A 161 -26.95 14.04 1.87
C SER A 161 -28.04 13.06 2.34
N SER A 162 -27.64 11.89 2.87
CA SER A 162 -28.53 10.90 3.46
C SER A 162 -28.04 10.41 4.84
N GLY A 163 -28.90 10.56 5.86
CA GLY A 163 -28.70 9.97 7.19
C GLY A 163 -29.20 8.53 7.23
N GLY A 164 -28.41 7.58 6.75
CA GLY A 164 -28.75 6.15 6.82
C GLY A 164 -28.43 5.54 8.20
N PRO A 165 -29.27 4.65 8.75
CA PRO A 165 -28.89 3.87 9.93
C PRO A 165 -27.71 2.94 9.58
N PHE A 166 -26.86 2.66 10.57
CA PHE A 166 -25.72 1.77 10.41
C PHE A 166 -26.14 0.41 9.82
N GLY A 167 -25.46 -0.04 8.75
CA GLY A 167 -25.78 -1.30 8.07
C GLY A 167 -26.90 -1.20 7.02
N THR A 168 -27.35 0.02 6.68
CA THR A 168 -28.24 0.25 5.55
C THR A 168 -27.68 -0.35 4.25
N GLN A 169 -28.52 -1.06 3.50
CA GLN A 169 -28.22 -1.54 2.15
C GLN A 169 -28.83 -0.62 1.08
N ARG A 170 -29.30 0.56 1.47
CA ARG A 170 -29.87 1.51 0.51
C ARG A 170 -28.76 2.08 -0.36
N ALA A 171 -28.96 2.04 -1.67
CA ALA A 171 -27.99 2.52 -2.65
C ALA A 171 -27.65 4.01 -2.46
N ASP A 172 -28.64 4.83 -2.09
CA ASP A 172 -28.50 6.26 -1.79
C ASP A 172 -27.50 6.60 -0.67
N SER A 173 -27.17 5.62 0.18
CA SER A 173 -26.20 5.75 1.26
C SER A 173 -24.77 5.47 0.78
N PHE A 174 -24.60 4.97 -0.44
CA PHE A 174 -23.33 4.66 -1.11
C PHE A 174 -23.10 5.51 -2.36
N ASP A 175 -24.11 6.26 -2.82
CA ASP A 175 -24.01 7.15 -3.99
C ASP A 175 -23.00 8.30 -3.78
N GLU A 176 -22.65 8.63 -2.54
CA GLU A 176 -21.64 9.65 -2.19
C GLU A 176 -20.25 9.06 -1.97
N ALA A 177 -20.10 7.77 -2.27
CA ALA A 177 -18.93 6.94 -2.01
C ALA A 177 -18.26 6.57 -3.35
N GLU A 178 -18.12 7.55 -4.26
CA GLU A 178 -17.64 7.31 -5.63
C GLU A 178 -16.11 7.40 -5.77
N PRO A 179 -15.54 6.76 -6.81
CA PRO A 179 -14.14 6.91 -7.17
C PRO A 179 -13.81 8.34 -7.61
N PHE A 180 -12.82 8.94 -6.96
CA PHE A 180 -12.26 10.25 -7.30
C PHE A 180 -11.26 10.13 -8.47
N ARG A 181 -10.94 11.25 -9.10
CA ARG A 181 -9.84 11.37 -10.07
C ARG A 181 -8.96 12.56 -9.71
N LEU A 182 -7.66 12.43 -9.96
CA LEU A 182 -6.76 13.58 -9.90
C LEU A 182 -7.12 14.53 -11.04
N VAL A 183 -7.31 15.81 -10.72
CA VAL A 183 -7.43 16.86 -11.72
C VAL A 183 -6.02 17.38 -11.99
N ASP A 184 -5.58 17.36 -13.25
CA ASP A 184 -4.23 17.76 -13.63
C ASP A 184 -3.89 19.17 -13.10
N GLY A 185 -2.79 19.25 -12.34
CA GLY A 185 -2.37 20.36 -11.48
C GLY A 185 -1.87 21.62 -12.21
N GLY A 186 -2.63 22.12 -13.17
CA GLY A 186 -2.31 23.34 -13.93
C GLY A 186 -2.98 24.63 -13.44
N GLY A 187 -3.86 24.59 -12.45
CA GLY A 187 -4.65 25.77 -12.11
C GLY A 187 -5.11 25.80 -10.65
N THR A 188 -4.65 26.84 -9.95
CA THR A 188 -5.14 27.36 -8.66
C THR A 188 -5.00 26.46 -7.43
N ASP A 189 -4.37 27.04 -6.40
CA ASP A 189 -4.35 26.52 -5.03
C ASP A 189 -5.78 26.60 -4.47
N LEU A 190 -6.49 25.47 -4.48
CA LEU A 190 -7.89 25.41 -4.06
C LEU A 190 -8.06 25.57 -2.55
N ASP A 191 -7.03 25.23 -1.75
CA ASP A 191 -7.01 25.51 -0.31
C ASP A 191 -7.05 27.02 -0.06
N GLY A 192 -6.21 27.78 -0.76
CA GLY A 192 -6.20 29.24 -0.68
C GLY A 192 -7.40 29.93 -1.36
N ALA A 193 -8.18 29.21 -2.18
CA ALA A 193 -9.29 29.76 -2.97
C ALA A 193 -10.67 29.28 -2.53
N ALA A 194 -10.76 28.42 -1.52
CA ALA A 194 -12.03 27.91 -1.03
C ALA A 194 -12.85 28.99 -0.33
N VAL A 195 -14.15 28.93 -0.55
CA VAL A 195 -15.14 29.85 0.00
C VAL A 195 -16.36 29.06 0.43
N ARG A 196 -16.75 29.24 1.69
CA ARG A 196 -18.05 28.84 2.20
C ARG A 196 -19.06 29.91 1.85
N CYS A 197 -20.16 29.54 1.22
CA CYS A 197 -21.23 30.47 0.87
C CYS A 197 -22.55 30.06 1.53
N ASP A 198 -23.09 30.93 2.38
CA ASP A 198 -24.39 30.76 3.01
C ASP A 198 -25.40 31.74 2.36
N GLN A 199 -26.56 31.25 1.93
CA GLN A 199 -27.66 32.07 1.41
C GLN A 199 -28.75 32.22 2.47
N GLY A 200 -29.40 33.37 2.56
CA GLY A 200 -30.56 33.53 3.46
C GLY A 200 -30.27 34.18 4.80
N TYR A 201 -29.05 34.66 5.04
CA TYR A 201 -28.76 35.49 6.21
C TYR A 201 -29.66 36.74 6.19
N ASP A 202 -30.30 37.03 7.31
CA ASP A 202 -31.22 38.18 7.48
C ASP A 202 -32.44 38.23 6.54
N ASN A 203 -33.00 37.06 6.15
CA ASN A 203 -34.15 36.96 5.24
C ASN A 203 -33.91 37.58 3.84
N THR A 204 -32.65 37.58 3.38
CA THR A 204 -32.30 38.07 2.05
C THR A 204 -31.95 36.91 1.11
N GLU A 205 -32.20 37.07 -0.20
CA GLU A 205 -31.77 36.09 -1.22
C GLU A 205 -30.26 36.18 -1.53
N ALA A 206 -29.52 37.02 -0.79
CA ALA A 206 -28.10 37.27 -1.01
C ALA A 206 -27.24 36.10 -0.50
N TRP A 207 -26.15 35.85 -1.22
CA TRP A 207 -25.10 34.92 -0.82
C TRP A 207 -24.03 35.66 -0.02
N ASN A 208 -23.71 35.16 1.16
CA ASN A 208 -22.58 35.63 1.96
C ASN A 208 -21.48 34.56 1.90
N CYS A 209 -20.36 34.89 1.25
CA CYS A 209 -19.25 33.97 1.06
C CYS A 209 -18.03 34.38 1.88
N THR A 210 -17.47 33.46 2.67
CA THR A 210 -16.25 33.67 3.47
C THR A 210 -15.19 32.66 3.07
N GLY A 211 -13.93 33.11 3.01
CA GLY A 211 -12.80 32.22 2.75
C GLY A 211 -12.71 31.12 3.80
N GLU A 212 -12.49 29.89 3.37
CA GLU A 212 -12.40 28.72 4.24
C GLU A 212 -11.14 27.92 3.87
N THR A 213 -10.36 27.52 4.87
CA THR A 213 -9.16 26.70 4.67
C THR A 213 -9.58 25.24 4.59
N ILE A 214 -9.30 24.59 3.46
CA ILE A 214 -9.72 23.22 3.19
C ILE A 214 -8.52 22.33 2.92
N SER A 215 -8.59 21.06 3.30
CA SER A 215 -7.43 20.15 3.24
C SER A 215 -6.97 19.74 1.83
N HIS A 216 -7.59 20.25 0.76
CA HIS A 216 -7.60 19.60 -0.56
C HIS A 216 -6.45 20.02 -1.49
N LYS A 217 -5.69 19.03 -1.98
CA LYS A 217 -5.19 19.01 -3.37
C LYS A 217 -6.10 18.11 -4.21
N VAL A 218 -6.50 18.60 -5.37
CA VAL A 218 -7.69 18.18 -6.14
C VAL A 218 -7.85 16.65 -6.31
N CYS A 219 -8.75 16.05 -5.52
CA CYS A 219 -9.39 14.77 -5.82
C CYS A 219 -10.83 15.11 -6.25
N GLY A 220 -11.03 15.28 -7.56
CA GLY A 220 -12.33 15.65 -8.11
C GLY A 220 -13.30 14.48 -8.12
N HIS A 221 -14.54 14.72 -7.71
CA HIS A 221 -15.67 13.81 -7.80
C HIS A 221 -16.43 14.07 -9.11
N ALA A 222 -16.91 13.02 -9.78
CA ALA A 222 -17.89 13.22 -10.86
C ALA A 222 -19.25 13.55 -10.22
N GLY A 223 -19.81 14.72 -10.51
CA GLY A 223 -21.15 15.05 -10.01
C GLY A 223 -22.23 14.49 -10.92
N THR A 224 -23.34 14.05 -10.33
CA THR A 224 -24.57 13.78 -11.07
C THR A 224 -25.61 14.84 -10.73
N PHE A 225 -26.30 15.31 -11.75
CA PHE A 225 -27.52 16.11 -11.58
C PHE A 225 -28.72 15.19 -11.77
N SER A 226 -29.62 15.19 -10.81
CA SER A 226 -30.91 14.50 -10.90
C SER A 226 -32.04 15.52 -10.77
N PHE A 227 -33.21 15.25 -11.34
CA PHE A 227 -34.38 16.09 -11.12
C PHE A 227 -34.91 15.84 -9.71
N GLY A 228 -35.19 16.92 -8.97
CA GLY A 228 -35.79 16.84 -7.63
C GLY A 228 -37.24 16.35 -7.64
N SER A 229 -37.90 16.41 -8.81
CA SER A 229 -39.22 15.85 -9.06
C SER A 229 -39.30 15.37 -10.52
N PRO A 230 -39.93 14.21 -10.79
CA PRO A 230 -40.23 13.77 -12.16
C PRO A 230 -41.37 14.58 -12.79
N GLU A 231 -42.12 15.34 -11.99
CA GLU A 231 -43.26 16.13 -12.42
C GLU A 231 -42.96 17.63 -12.29
N TYR A 232 -43.36 18.42 -13.28
CA TYR A 232 -43.28 19.88 -13.27
C TYR A 232 -44.61 20.49 -13.69
N VAL A 233 -44.88 21.71 -13.21
CA VAL A 233 -46.07 22.49 -13.60
C VAL A 233 -45.58 23.84 -14.13
N THR A 234 -46.13 24.25 -15.25
CA THR A 234 -45.88 25.57 -15.84
C THR A 234 -47.17 26.14 -16.43
N GLU A 235 -47.27 27.46 -16.50
CA GLU A 235 -48.32 28.11 -17.27
C GLU A 235 -48.03 27.99 -18.77
N GLU A 236 -49.04 27.69 -19.58
CA GLU A 236 -48.87 27.53 -21.03
C GLU A 236 -48.34 28.79 -21.73
N SER A 237 -48.58 29.97 -21.15
CA SER A 237 -48.07 31.26 -21.63
C SER A 237 -46.70 31.66 -21.06
N GLY A 238 -46.13 30.88 -20.15
CA GLY A 238 -45.00 31.30 -19.31
C GLY A 238 -43.63 31.37 -20.01
N GLY A 239 -43.48 30.80 -21.21
CA GLY A 239 -42.24 30.82 -22.01
C GLY A 239 -41.00 30.16 -21.38
N THR A 240 -41.05 29.82 -20.09
CA THR A 240 -39.97 29.24 -19.28
C THR A 240 -40.54 28.23 -18.29
N VAL A 241 -39.73 27.21 -17.95
CA VAL A 241 -40.10 26.17 -16.97
C VAL A 241 -39.05 26.18 -15.86
N ARG A 242 -39.50 26.30 -14.62
CA ARG A 242 -38.62 26.17 -13.46
C ARG A 242 -38.57 24.71 -13.04
N ILE A 243 -37.38 24.14 -13.07
CA ILE A 243 -37.09 22.78 -12.62
C ILE A 243 -36.18 22.81 -11.40
N THR A 244 -36.44 21.95 -10.43
CA THR A 244 -35.53 21.73 -9.31
C THR A 244 -34.61 20.58 -9.66
N VAL A 245 -33.30 20.81 -9.60
CA VAL A 245 -32.28 19.77 -9.74
C VAL A 245 -31.60 19.54 -8.40
N ARG A 246 -31.39 18.27 -8.05
CA ARG A 246 -30.59 17.83 -6.91
C ARG A 246 -29.22 17.43 -7.44
N ARG A 247 -28.19 18.10 -6.95
CA ARG A 247 -26.79 17.76 -7.21
C ARG A 247 -26.33 16.73 -6.18
N THR A 248 -25.67 15.68 -6.64
CA THR A 248 -24.97 14.68 -5.82
C THR A 248 -23.52 14.60 -6.30
N GLY A 249 -22.55 14.73 -5.38
CA GLY A 249 -21.11 14.77 -5.70
C GLY A 249 -20.65 16.02 -6.47
N GLY A 250 -19.48 15.94 -7.12
CA GLY A 250 -19.00 16.94 -8.10
C GLY A 250 -18.04 18.03 -7.60
N GLY A 251 -17.17 17.74 -6.61
CA GLY A 251 -16.16 18.68 -6.10
C GLY A 251 -14.75 18.15 -6.31
#